data_AF-A0A9X1VVV9-F1
#
_entry.id   AF-A0A9X1VVV9-F1
#
_cell.length_a   1.000
_cell.length_b   1.000
_cell.length_c   1.000
_cell.angle_alpha   90.00
_cell.angle_beta   90.00
_cell.angle_gamma   90.00
#
_symmetry.space_group_name_H-M   'P 1'
#
loop_
_entity.id
_entity.type
_entity.pdbx_description
1 polymer ?
#
loop_
_entity_poly.entity_id
_entity_poly.type
_entity_poly.pdbx_seq_one_letter_code
_entity_poly.pdbx_strand_id
1 'polypeptide(L)'
;MNRTGLKFAAAAAIAASLAACGGGSADLSRVVSVSGTAASGKALGGATVSMTCANGLGLSGKTGADGTFTIAPGTVVYPCAGTATMGATSYRGILFSGAVANFTPLTDLLVTSVLASSGLASIDAFVAKTRTDAAFATNVSQPATVATYRAAVVTVVRNQLIAAGNTPAQADATLSALNGTSFESVVFAANGTGLDKVLDMTGPVLQNSDGTVKTAVTNAAITEGKKIPAPGTGTTGASGT
;
A
#
# COMPACT_ATOMS: atom_id res chain seq x y z
N MET A 1 -5.75 52.39 54.61
CA MET A 1 -4.61 52.56 53.69
C MET A 1 -4.64 51.38 52.72
N ASN A 2 -5.54 51.33 51.73
CA ASN A 2 -5.66 52.12 50.49
C ASN A 2 -4.44 52.04 49.54
N ARG A 3 -4.61 51.16 48.52
CA ARG A 3 -4.23 51.27 47.10
C ARG A 3 -2.73 51.40 46.79
N THR A 4 -2.17 50.70 45.81
CA THR A 4 -2.39 51.00 44.38
C THR A 4 -1.84 49.86 43.54
N GLY A 5 -2.62 49.37 42.57
CA GLY A 5 -2.13 48.55 41.47
C GLY A 5 -1.79 49.41 40.26
N LEU A 6 -0.96 48.91 39.34
CA LEU A 6 -0.97 49.34 37.94
C LEU A 6 -0.39 48.24 37.04
N LYS A 7 -1.14 47.94 35.97
CA LYS A 7 -0.84 46.99 34.89
C LYS A 7 -0.17 47.73 33.73
N PHE A 8 0.80 47.12 33.05
CA PHE A 8 1.09 47.24 31.60
C PHE A 8 1.98 46.02 31.24
N ALA A 9 1.44 44.99 30.58
CA ALA A 9 1.40 44.82 29.12
C ALA A 9 2.80 44.76 28.48
N ALA A 10 3.29 43.53 28.21
CA ALA A 10 4.28 43.28 27.16
C ALA A 10 3.95 41.93 26.50
N ALA A 11 3.35 42.02 25.32
CA ALA A 11 3.23 40.92 24.38
C ALA A 11 4.59 40.73 23.69
N ALA A 12 5.14 39.52 23.75
CA ALA A 12 6.21 39.08 22.86
C ALA A 12 5.85 37.68 22.37
N ALA A 13 5.26 37.65 21.18
CA ALA A 13 5.16 36.46 20.36
C ALA A 13 6.55 36.19 19.76
N ILE A 14 7.11 35.00 20.00
CA ILE A 14 8.06 34.39 19.07
C ILE A 14 7.57 32.97 18.82
N ALA A 15 7.10 32.79 17.60
CA ALA A 15 6.72 31.54 17.01
C ALA A 15 7.95 30.68 16.69
N ALA A 16 7.69 29.37 16.62
CA ALA A 16 8.36 28.41 15.76
C ALA A 16 9.85 28.08 16.02
N SER A 17 10.05 26.90 16.62
CA SER A 17 10.99 25.91 16.07
C SER A 17 10.61 24.50 16.54
N LEU A 18 9.40 24.06 16.16
CA LEU A 18 9.03 22.64 16.18
C LEU A 18 9.25 22.04 14.78
N ALA A 19 10.51 22.06 14.32
CA ALA A 19 10.87 21.43 13.05
C ALA A 19 12.28 20.84 13.15
N ALA A 20 12.37 19.65 13.76
CA ALA A 20 13.37 18.63 13.43
C ALA A 20 13.16 17.40 14.32
N CYS A 21 12.02 16.73 14.18
CA CYS A 21 11.94 15.31 14.52
C CYS A 21 11.46 14.59 13.26
N GLY A 22 12.27 13.67 12.76
CA GLY A 22 11.83 12.72 11.73
C GLY A 22 12.49 12.83 10.36
N GLY A 23 13.66 13.47 10.24
CA GLY A 23 14.57 13.25 9.11
C GLY A 23 15.37 11.96 9.28
N GLY A 24 14.73 10.87 9.72
CA GLY A 24 15.37 9.57 9.70
C GLY A 24 15.36 9.11 8.25
N SER A 25 16.51 9.17 7.57
CA SER A 25 16.71 8.42 6.34
C SER A 25 16.40 6.97 6.67
N ALA A 26 15.16 6.55 6.41
CA ALA A 26 14.80 5.16 6.49
C ALA A 26 15.78 4.47 5.56
N ASP A 27 16.62 3.59 6.11
CA ASP A 27 17.57 2.86 5.31
C ASP A 27 16.76 2.06 4.30
N LEU A 28 16.74 2.56 3.05
CA LEU A 28 15.98 1.95 1.98
C LEU A 28 16.59 0.59 1.62
N SER A 29 17.83 0.33 2.05
CA SER A 29 18.57 -0.90 1.78
C SER A 29 18.57 -1.83 3.00
N ARG A 30 18.22 -3.11 2.82
CA ARG A 30 18.34 -4.11 3.90
C ARG A 30 18.46 -5.53 3.35
N VAL A 31 19.20 -6.40 4.06
CA VAL A 31 19.13 -7.84 3.80
C VAL A 31 17.89 -8.41 4.49
N VAL A 32 16.92 -8.89 3.71
CA VAL A 32 15.67 -9.47 4.23
C VAL A 32 15.26 -10.71 3.44
N SER A 33 14.66 -11.67 4.13
CA SER A 33 13.84 -12.71 3.49
C SER A 33 12.43 -12.17 3.34
N VAL A 34 11.89 -12.19 2.12
CA VAL A 34 10.54 -11.69 1.85
C VAL A 34 9.54 -12.82 2.01
N SER A 35 8.51 -12.61 2.81
CA SER A 35 7.42 -13.56 3.03
C SER A 35 6.07 -12.93 2.71
N GLY A 36 5.02 -13.74 2.66
CA GLY A 36 3.67 -13.24 2.45
C GLY A 36 2.67 -14.33 2.12
N THR A 37 1.48 -13.89 1.75
CA THR A 37 0.37 -14.75 1.35
C THR A 37 -0.20 -14.29 0.02
N ALA A 38 -0.39 -15.24 -0.91
CA ALA A 38 -1.20 -15.02 -2.10
C ALA A 38 -2.57 -15.71 -1.91
N ALA A 39 -3.64 -14.93 -1.93
CA ALA A 39 -4.99 -15.43 -1.70
C ALA A 39 -6.07 -14.55 -2.35
N SER A 40 -7.19 -15.18 -2.72
CA SER A 40 -8.38 -14.55 -3.28
C SER A 40 -9.64 -14.75 -2.43
N GLY A 41 -9.47 -15.01 -1.13
CA GLY A 41 -10.45 -15.72 -0.27
C GLY A 41 -10.20 -17.24 -0.25
N LYS A 42 -9.36 -17.72 -1.16
CA LYS A 42 -8.74 -19.05 -1.07
C LYS A 42 -7.26 -18.93 -1.33
N ALA A 43 -6.49 -19.84 -0.76
CA ALA A 43 -5.07 -19.95 -1.03
C ALA A 43 -4.80 -20.09 -2.53
N LEU A 44 -3.91 -19.24 -3.06
CA LEU A 44 -3.33 -19.45 -4.39
C LEU A 44 -2.11 -20.36 -4.22
N GLY A 45 -2.31 -21.66 -3.99
CA GLY A 45 -1.22 -22.62 -3.82
C GLY A 45 -0.46 -23.04 -5.09
N GLY A 46 0.85 -22.82 -5.13
CA GLY A 46 1.71 -23.07 -6.30
C GLY A 46 1.83 -21.87 -7.26
N ALA A 47 1.29 -20.71 -6.89
CA ALA A 47 1.46 -19.46 -7.62
C ALA A 47 2.95 -19.08 -7.71
N THR A 48 3.35 -18.52 -8.85
CA THR A 48 4.70 -17.98 -9.02
C THR A 48 4.72 -16.54 -8.57
N VAL A 49 5.55 -16.23 -7.57
CA VAL A 49 5.77 -14.89 -7.06
C VAL A 49 7.00 -14.31 -7.74
N SER A 50 6.89 -13.10 -8.29
CA SER A 50 8.00 -12.37 -8.91
C SER A 50 7.92 -10.90 -8.56
N MET A 51 9.00 -10.33 -8.02
CA MET A 51 9.11 -8.92 -7.65
C MET A 51 10.43 -8.33 -8.15
N THR A 52 10.43 -7.03 -8.41
CA THR A 52 11.64 -6.25 -8.69
C THR A 52 11.73 -5.08 -7.72
N CYS A 53 12.89 -4.92 -7.10
CA CYS A 53 13.21 -3.85 -6.16
C CYS A 53 13.76 -2.59 -6.87
N ALA A 54 13.82 -1.46 -6.16
CA ALA A 54 14.31 -0.20 -6.71
C ALA A 54 15.79 -0.32 -7.18
N ASN A 55 16.62 -1.13 -6.52
CA ASN A 55 17.99 -1.44 -6.96
C ASN A 55 18.06 -2.42 -8.15
N GLY A 56 16.93 -2.87 -8.70
CA GLY A 56 16.89 -3.84 -9.79
C GLY A 56 17.04 -5.30 -9.36
N LEU A 57 17.15 -5.58 -8.06
CA LEU A 57 17.14 -6.96 -7.57
C LEU A 57 15.80 -7.64 -7.92
N GLY A 58 15.87 -8.75 -8.64
CA GLY A 58 14.76 -9.65 -8.86
C GLY A 58 14.61 -10.62 -7.68
N LEU A 59 13.39 -10.79 -7.21
CA LEU A 59 13.01 -11.74 -6.17
C LEU A 59 11.95 -12.68 -6.73
N SER A 60 12.15 -13.99 -6.61
CA SER A 60 11.20 -14.98 -7.12
C SER A 60 11.00 -16.14 -6.16
N GLY A 61 9.79 -16.69 -6.13
CA GLY A 61 9.45 -17.86 -5.33
C GLY A 61 8.15 -18.51 -5.79
N LYS A 62 7.70 -19.50 -5.02
CA LYS A 62 6.39 -20.13 -5.19
C LYS A 62 5.67 -20.19 -3.85
N THR A 63 4.34 -20.09 -3.91
CA THR A 63 3.50 -20.32 -2.74
C THR A 63 3.35 -21.80 -2.45
N GLY A 64 3.27 -22.15 -1.17
CA GLY A 64 2.83 -23.46 -0.69
C GLY A 64 1.33 -23.66 -0.91
N ALA A 65 0.81 -24.85 -0.63
CA ALA A 65 -0.61 -25.18 -0.81
C ALA A 65 -1.57 -24.28 0.00
N ASP A 66 -1.08 -23.71 1.09
CA ASP A 66 -1.79 -22.76 1.96
C ASP A 66 -1.70 -21.29 1.47
N GLY A 67 -1.06 -21.05 0.33
CA GLY A 67 -0.88 -19.73 -0.27
C GLY A 67 0.26 -18.91 0.33
N THR A 68 0.92 -19.41 1.38
CA THR A 68 2.06 -18.72 2.01
C THR A 68 3.33 -18.91 1.18
N PHE A 69 4.25 -17.97 1.22
CA PHE A 69 5.56 -18.10 0.58
C PHE A 69 6.66 -17.45 1.40
N THR A 70 7.89 -17.90 1.15
CA THR A 70 9.12 -17.28 1.64
C THR A 70 10.16 -17.30 0.51
N ILE A 71 10.71 -16.13 0.19
CA ILE A 71 11.81 -15.94 -0.77
C ILE A 71 13.11 -15.81 0.03
N ALA A 72 14.18 -16.42 -0.50
CA ALA A 72 15.50 -16.39 0.12
C ALA A 72 15.98 -14.95 0.39
N PRO A 73 16.82 -14.72 1.42
CA PRO A 73 17.33 -13.40 1.75
C PRO A 73 18.04 -12.72 0.58
N GLY A 74 17.80 -11.42 0.40
CA GLY A 74 18.51 -10.57 -0.55
C GLY A 74 18.65 -9.13 -0.04
N THR A 75 19.63 -8.41 -0.57
CA THR A 75 19.82 -6.97 -0.29
C THR A 75 18.81 -6.16 -1.09
N VAL A 76 17.63 -5.94 -0.51
CA VAL A 76 16.55 -5.20 -1.16
C VAL A 76 16.78 -3.70 -1.00
N VAL A 77 16.44 -2.91 -2.03
CA VAL A 77 16.19 -1.48 -1.89
C VAL A 77 14.72 -1.19 -2.16
N TYR A 78 14.02 -0.64 -1.18
CA TYR A 78 12.58 -0.39 -1.27
C TYR A 78 12.23 0.78 -2.21
N PRO A 79 11.01 0.79 -2.76
CA PRO A 79 10.03 -0.30 -2.72
C PRO A 79 10.36 -1.42 -3.72
N CYS A 80 9.86 -2.62 -3.44
CA CYS A 80 9.82 -3.72 -4.40
C CYS A 80 8.38 -3.96 -4.86
N ALA A 81 8.16 -4.19 -6.15
CA ALA A 81 6.81 -4.40 -6.70
C ALA A 81 6.79 -5.61 -7.62
N GLY A 82 5.65 -6.28 -7.70
CA GLY A 82 5.57 -7.53 -8.45
C GLY A 82 4.18 -8.15 -8.49
N THR A 83 4.15 -9.44 -8.85
CA THR A 83 2.94 -10.24 -8.98
C THR A 83 3.08 -11.61 -8.32
N ALA A 84 1.94 -12.18 -7.93
CA ALA A 84 1.77 -13.62 -7.76
C ALA A 84 0.77 -14.13 -8.80
N THR A 85 1.18 -15.09 -9.62
CA THR A 85 0.41 -15.57 -10.76
C THR A 85 0.17 -17.08 -10.69
N MET A 86 -1.09 -17.48 -10.87
CA MET A 86 -1.54 -18.86 -10.99
C MET A 86 -2.58 -18.97 -12.10
N GLY A 87 -2.25 -19.68 -13.18
CA GLY A 87 -3.14 -19.80 -14.33
C GLY A 87 -3.52 -18.42 -14.86
N ALA A 88 -4.83 -18.13 -14.93
CA ALA A 88 -5.35 -16.82 -15.36
C ALA A 88 -5.37 -15.76 -14.25
N THR A 89 -5.24 -16.16 -12.97
CA THR A 89 -5.30 -15.23 -11.85
C THR A 89 -3.92 -14.65 -11.58
N SER A 90 -3.84 -13.32 -11.52
CA SER A 90 -2.61 -12.60 -11.16
C SER A 90 -2.95 -11.41 -10.28
N TYR A 91 -2.38 -11.35 -9.08
CA TYR A 91 -2.50 -10.19 -8.20
C TYR A 91 -1.17 -9.46 -8.09
N ARG A 92 -1.25 -8.13 -8.06
CA ARG A 92 -0.10 -7.26 -7.82
C ARG A 92 0.09 -6.99 -6.33
N GLY A 93 1.34 -6.71 -5.96
CA GLY A 93 1.72 -6.35 -4.60
C GLY A 93 2.95 -5.44 -4.58
N ILE A 94 3.11 -4.69 -3.50
CA ILE A 94 4.26 -3.80 -3.24
C ILE A 94 4.76 -4.06 -1.83
N LEU A 95 6.07 -4.28 -1.70
CA LEU A 95 6.83 -4.23 -0.46
C LEU A 95 7.36 -2.80 -0.29
N PHE A 96 6.61 -1.94 0.42
CA PHE A 96 7.02 -0.56 0.69
C PHE A 96 8.18 -0.48 1.69
N SER A 97 8.21 -1.40 2.64
CA SER A 97 9.25 -1.55 3.66
C SER A 97 9.11 -2.92 4.34
N GLY A 98 10.06 -3.29 5.20
CA GLY A 98 9.97 -4.51 5.99
C GLY A 98 10.15 -5.79 5.16
N ALA A 99 9.51 -6.88 5.55
CA ALA A 99 9.79 -8.22 5.01
C ALA A 99 8.54 -8.96 4.51
N VAL A 100 7.40 -8.27 4.40
CA VAL A 100 6.12 -8.89 4.08
C VAL A 100 5.46 -8.20 2.90
N ALA A 101 5.11 -8.98 1.88
CA ALA A 101 4.32 -8.53 0.74
C ALA A 101 3.24 -9.56 0.41
N ASN A 102 1.98 -9.17 0.52
CA ASN A 102 0.85 -10.02 0.14
C ASN A 102 0.41 -9.78 -1.31
N PHE A 103 -0.26 -10.78 -1.88
CA PHE A 103 -0.81 -10.75 -3.23
C PHE A 103 -2.27 -11.18 -3.23
N THR A 104 -3.16 -10.21 -3.13
CA THR A 104 -4.61 -10.40 -3.01
C THR A 104 -5.35 -9.39 -3.90
N PRO A 105 -6.66 -9.54 -4.10
CA PRO A 105 -7.48 -8.50 -4.74
C PRO A 105 -7.29 -7.12 -4.08
N LEU A 106 -7.11 -7.06 -2.75
CA LEU A 106 -6.92 -5.80 -2.04
C LEU A 106 -5.56 -5.16 -2.34
N THR A 107 -4.49 -5.94 -2.41
CA THR A 107 -3.16 -5.42 -2.79
C THR A 107 -3.11 -5.05 -4.27
N ASP A 108 -3.88 -5.71 -5.13
CA ASP A 108 -4.00 -5.34 -6.54
C ASP A 108 -4.68 -3.96 -6.72
N LEU A 109 -5.74 -3.69 -5.93
CA LEU A 109 -6.35 -2.37 -5.85
C LEU A 109 -5.40 -1.33 -5.23
N LEU A 110 -4.58 -1.72 -4.25
CA LEU A 110 -3.55 -0.85 -3.67
C LEU A 110 -2.53 -0.42 -4.73
N VAL A 111 -2.00 -1.37 -5.50
CA VAL A 111 -1.09 -1.06 -6.63
C VAL A 111 -1.78 -0.18 -7.65
N THR A 112 -3.06 -0.43 -7.95
CA THR A 112 -3.85 0.43 -8.86
C THR A 112 -3.90 1.86 -8.36
N SER A 113 -4.19 2.07 -7.07
CA SER A 113 -4.24 3.40 -6.46
C SER A 113 -2.88 4.10 -6.48
N VAL A 114 -1.78 3.38 -6.20
CA VAL A 114 -0.40 3.90 -6.25
C VAL A 114 -0.04 4.36 -7.67
N LEU A 115 -0.31 3.52 -8.67
CA LEU A 115 -0.05 3.84 -10.07
C LEU A 115 -0.87 5.06 -10.51
N ALA A 116 -2.16 5.09 -10.16
CA ALA A 116 -3.05 6.20 -10.47
C ALA A 116 -2.62 7.51 -9.82
N SER A 117 -2.24 7.52 -8.53
CA SER A 117 -1.76 8.74 -7.85
C SER A 117 -0.45 9.24 -8.44
N SER A 118 0.39 8.32 -8.94
CA SER A 118 1.72 8.61 -9.47
C SER A 118 1.69 8.96 -10.97
N GLY A 119 0.53 8.83 -11.64
CA GLY A 119 0.42 9.01 -13.08
C GLY A 119 1.18 7.95 -13.90
N LEU A 120 1.41 6.77 -13.33
CA LEU A 120 2.17 5.68 -13.95
C LEU A 120 1.24 4.60 -14.50
N ALA A 121 1.62 3.99 -15.62
CA ALA A 121 0.78 3.02 -16.33
C ALA A 121 0.99 1.56 -15.88
N SER A 122 2.13 1.23 -15.26
CA SER A 122 2.50 -0.16 -14.95
C SER A 122 3.46 -0.28 -13.77
N ILE A 123 3.59 -1.50 -13.22
CA ILE A 123 4.62 -1.82 -12.22
C ILE A 123 6.03 -1.56 -12.76
N ASP A 124 6.29 -1.87 -14.03
CA ASP A 124 7.61 -1.62 -14.62
C ASP A 124 7.94 -0.13 -14.65
N ALA A 125 6.96 0.72 -14.99
CA ALA A 125 7.11 2.17 -14.93
C ALA A 125 7.32 2.66 -13.48
N PHE A 126 6.63 2.04 -12.52
CA PHE A 126 6.82 2.31 -11.09
C PHE A 126 8.23 1.96 -10.62
N VAL A 127 8.70 0.74 -10.88
CA VAL A 127 10.03 0.28 -10.51
C VAL A 127 11.13 1.09 -11.22
N ALA A 128 10.93 1.45 -12.49
CA ALA A 128 11.84 2.34 -13.20
C ALA A 128 11.91 3.72 -12.52
N LYS A 129 10.76 4.30 -12.17
CA LYS A 129 10.70 5.60 -11.50
C LYS A 129 11.37 5.57 -10.12
N THR A 130 11.13 4.55 -9.31
CA THR A 130 11.73 4.42 -7.97
C THR A 130 13.25 4.21 -8.03
N ARG A 131 13.75 3.58 -9.09
CA ARG A 131 15.19 3.43 -9.33
C ARG A 131 15.88 4.76 -9.64
N THR A 132 15.23 5.62 -10.44
CA THR A 132 15.83 6.87 -10.93
C THR A 132 15.53 8.09 -10.07
N ASP A 133 14.55 8.02 -9.17
CA ASP A 133 14.11 9.14 -8.33
C ASP A 133 13.97 8.67 -6.87
N ALA A 134 15.03 8.88 -6.09
CA ALA A 134 15.09 8.48 -4.69
C ALA A 134 14.07 9.25 -3.81
N ALA A 135 13.74 10.48 -4.17
CA ALA A 135 12.72 11.25 -3.47
C ALA A 135 11.33 10.65 -3.72
N PHE A 136 11.02 10.27 -4.97
CA PHE A 136 9.82 9.50 -5.27
C PHE A 136 9.77 8.18 -4.50
N ALA A 137 10.85 7.38 -4.52
CA ALA A 137 10.93 6.10 -3.81
C ALA A 137 10.69 6.26 -2.30
N THR A 138 11.25 7.31 -1.71
CA THR A 138 11.04 7.66 -0.30
C THR A 138 9.58 8.06 -0.06
N ASN A 139 9.06 9.02 -0.82
CA ASN A 139 7.72 9.61 -0.61
C ASN A 139 6.57 8.62 -0.83
N VAL A 140 6.69 7.74 -1.83
CA VAL A 140 5.67 6.72 -2.12
C VAL A 140 5.63 5.62 -1.06
N SER A 141 6.72 5.44 -0.32
CA SER A 141 6.86 4.44 0.74
C SER A 141 6.65 5.01 2.15
N GLN A 142 6.41 6.33 2.28
CA GLN A 142 6.16 6.97 3.56
C GLN A 142 4.91 6.38 4.23
N PRO A 143 4.93 6.07 5.55
CA PRO A 143 3.79 5.46 6.24
C PRO A 143 2.47 6.22 6.08
N ALA A 144 2.51 7.55 6.09
CA ALA A 144 1.33 8.38 5.86
C ALA A 144 0.76 8.23 4.44
N THR A 145 1.63 8.19 3.43
CA THR A 145 1.25 7.96 2.03
C THR A 145 0.71 6.54 1.83
N VAL A 146 1.33 5.52 2.45
CA VAL A 146 0.83 4.15 2.37
C VAL A 146 -0.55 4.04 3.05
N ALA A 147 -0.77 4.74 4.15
CA ALA A 147 -2.07 4.79 4.80
C ALA A 147 -3.16 5.44 3.91
N THR A 148 -2.84 6.46 3.13
CA THR A 148 -3.82 7.06 2.18
C THR A 148 -4.15 6.10 1.03
N TYR A 149 -3.18 5.32 0.53
CA TYR A 149 -3.44 4.26 -0.45
C TYR A 149 -4.38 3.20 0.12
N ARG A 150 -4.15 2.73 1.35
CA ARG A 150 -5.02 1.76 2.02
C ARG A 150 -6.43 2.33 2.21
N ALA A 151 -6.54 3.58 2.64
CA ALA A 151 -7.83 4.25 2.82
C ALA A 151 -8.63 4.31 1.50
N ALA A 152 -7.98 4.64 0.39
CA ALA A 152 -8.61 4.62 -0.94
C ALA A 152 -9.13 3.21 -1.30
N VAL A 153 -8.36 2.16 -1.04
CA VAL A 153 -8.83 0.77 -1.26
C VAL A 153 -10.05 0.47 -0.39
N VAL A 154 -10.03 0.81 0.90
CA VAL A 154 -11.17 0.62 1.80
C VAL A 154 -12.41 1.37 1.28
N THR A 155 -12.27 2.60 0.82
CA THR A 155 -13.37 3.37 0.21
C THR A 155 -13.94 2.68 -1.03
N VAL A 156 -13.09 2.18 -1.93
CA VAL A 156 -13.53 1.42 -3.12
C VAL A 156 -14.34 0.20 -2.69
N VAL A 157 -13.79 -0.64 -1.82
CA VAL A 157 -14.43 -1.89 -1.40
C VAL A 157 -15.76 -1.61 -0.69
N ARG A 158 -15.79 -0.60 0.18
CA ARG A 158 -17.02 -0.16 0.86
C ARG A 158 -18.11 0.23 -0.13
N ASN A 159 -17.77 1.02 -1.14
CA ASN A 159 -18.72 1.46 -2.15
C ASN A 159 -19.22 0.29 -3.01
N GLN A 160 -18.37 -0.69 -3.32
CA GLN A 160 -18.78 -1.91 -4.05
C GLN A 160 -19.72 -2.78 -3.22
N LEU A 161 -19.48 -2.93 -1.91
CA LEU A 161 -20.40 -3.65 -1.01
C LEU A 161 -21.76 -2.96 -0.96
N ILE A 162 -21.80 -1.63 -0.87
CA ILE A 162 -23.05 -0.86 -0.86
C ILE A 162 -23.78 -1.00 -2.21
N ALA A 163 -23.06 -0.89 -3.32
CA ALA A 163 -23.62 -1.08 -4.66
C ALA A 163 -24.19 -2.50 -4.87
N ALA A 164 -23.65 -3.50 -4.15
CA ALA A 164 -24.16 -4.86 -4.13
C ALA A 164 -25.35 -5.08 -3.17
N GLY A 165 -25.87 -4.01 -2.53
CA GLY A 165 -27.07 -4.06 -1.70
C GLY A 165 -26.82 -4.07 -0.18
N ASN A 166 -25.57 -3.97 0.28
CA ASN A 166 -25.31 -3.80 1.71
C ASN A 166 -25.67 -2.40 2.18
N THR A 167 -26.20 -2.29 3.39
CA THR A 167 -26.25 -0.99 4.09
C THR A 167 -24.85 -0.50 4.43
N PRO A 168 -24.65 0.81 4.64
CA PRO A 168 -23.37 1.35 5.11
C PRO A 168 -22.83 0.62 6.35
N ALA A 169 -23.69 0.33 7.34
CA ALA A 169 -23.28 -0.38 8.55
C ALA A 169 -22.81 -1.82 8.30
N GLN A 170 -23.44 -2.55 7.37
CA GLN A 170 -23.01 -3.90 6.98
C GLN A 170 -21.68 -3.89 6.23
N ALA A 171 -21.48 -2.90 5.35
CA ALA A 171 -20.20 -2.71 4.66
C ALA A 171 -19.09 -2.40 5.67
N ASP A 172 -19.34 -1.49 6.62
CA ASP A 172 -18.38 -1.11 7.65
C ASP A 172 -18.06 -2.28 8.60
N ALA A 173 -19.05 -3.11 8.94
CA ALA A 173 -18.84 -4.33 9.73
C ALA A 173 -17.95 -5.34 9.00
N THR A 174 -18.15 -5.52 7.68
CA THR A 174 -17.31 -6.40 6.84
C THR A 174 -15.85 -5.94 6.81
N LEU A 175 -15.63 -4.63 6.77
CA LEU A 175 -14.30 -4.03 6.64
C LEU A 175 -13.62 -3.73 7.97
N SER A 176 -14.28 -4.00 9.09
CA SER A 176 -13.74 -3.71 10.43
C SER A 176 -12.37 -4.34 10.68
N ALA A 177 -12.08 -5.51 10.10
CA ALA A 177 -10.78 -6.17 10.20
C ALA A 177 -9.65 -5.47 9.39
N LEU A 178 -10.00 -4.58 8.45
CA LEU A 178 -9.03 -3.74 7.72
C LEU A 178 -8.71 -2.43 8.45
N ASN A 179 -9.54 -2.01 9.40
CA ASN A 179 -9.34 -0.74 10.09
C ASN A 179 -8.05 -0.77 10.93
N GLY A 180 -7.04 -0.01 10.50
CA GLY A 180 -5.71 0.01 11.12
C GLY A 180 -4.80 -1.17 10.77
N THR A 181 -5.29 -2.15 10.00
CA THR A 181 -4.51 -3.31 9.57
C THR A 181 -3.78 -3.00 8.26
N SER A 182 -2.51 -3.36 8.19
CA SER A 182 -1.70 -3.26 6.97
C SER A 182 -1.86 -4.54 6.14
N PHE A 183 -2.93 -4.64 5.35
CA PHE A 183 -3.28 -5.86 4.61
C PHE A 183 -2.22 -6.30 3.60
N GLU A 184 -1.33 -5.41 3.18
CA GLU A 184 -0.22 -5.71 2.28
C GLU A 184 1.04 -6.20 2.99
N SER A 185 1.18 -5.94 4.30
CA SER A 185 2.43 -6.16 5.06
C SER A 185 2.26 -7.03 6.32
N VAL A 186 1.16 -7.77 6.42
CA VAL A 186 0.92 -8.73 7.52
C VAL A 186 0.62 -10.10 6.94
N VAL A 187 1.47 -11.09 7.24
CA VAL A 187 1.25 -12.48 6.79
C VAL A 187 -0.03 -13.01 7.44
N PHE A 188 -0.83 -13.73 6.67
CA PHE A 188 -2.06 -14.34 7.15
C PHE A 188 -2.29 -15.72 6.54
N ALA A 189 -3.07 -16.56 7.21
CA ALA A 189 -3.47 -17.86 6.68
C ALA A 189 -4.79 -17.72 5.91
N ALA A 190 -4.89 -18.39 4.75
CA ALA A 190 -6.14 -18.48 4.00
C ALA A 190 -7.08 -19.54 4.62
N ASN A 191 -7.67 -19.21 5.78
CA ASN A 191 -8.44 -20.12 6.64
C ASN A 191 -9.83 -19.58 7.08
N GLY A 192 -10.36 -18.54 6.42
CA GLY A 192 -11.64 -17.92 6.73
C GLY A 192 -11.65 -17.04 7.98
N THR A 193 -10.48 -16.62 8.48
CA THR A 193 -10.35 -15.73 9.65
C THR A 193 -9.57 -14.46 9.32
N GLY A 194 -9.68 -13.43 10.17
CA GLY A 194 -8.92 -12.19 10.02
C GLY A 194 -9.07 -11.55 8.63
N LEU A 195 -7.93 -11.33 7.96
CA LEU A 195 -7.90 -10.77 6.61
C LEU A 195 -8.54 -11.70 5.56
N ASP A 196 -8.38 -13.02 5.69
CA ASP A 196 -8.95 -13.97 4.73
C ASP A 196 -10.48 -13.94 4.75
N LYS A 197 -11.07 -13.79 5.94
CA LYS A 197 -12.53 -13.59 6.06
C LYS A 197 -13.00 -12.35 5.29
N VAL A 198 -12.21 -11.27 5.28
CA VAL A 198 -12.54 -10.08 4.48
C VAL A 198 -12.46 -10.41 2.99
N LEU A 199 -11.45 -11.16 2.55
CA LEU A 199 -11.34 -11.60 1.16
C LEU A 199 -12.53 -12.48 0.75
N ASP A 200 -12.95 -13.43 1.60
CA ASP A 200 -14.14 -14.25 1.37
C ASP A 200 -15.42 -13.43 1.21
N MET A 201 -15.61 -12.46 2.11
CA MET A 201 -16.81 -11.62 2.11
C MET A 201 -16.82 -10.62 0.95
N THR A 202 -15.66 -10.17 0.48
CA THR A 202 -15.55 -9.15 -0.57
C THR A 202 -15.34 -9.75 -1.97
N GLY A 203 -14.89 -11.00 -2.08
CA GLY A 203 -14.63 -11.67 -3.34
C GLY A 203 -15.78 -11.60 -4.34
N PRO A 204 -17.04 -11.92 -3.96
CA PRO A 204 -18.18 -11.84 -4.88
C PRO A 204 -18.43 -10.44 -5.47
N VAL A 205 -18.08 -9.38 -4.75
CA VAL A 205 -18.26 -8.00 -5.24
C VAL A 205 -17.04 -7.52 -6.01
N LEU A 206 -15.83 -7.91 -5.62
CA LEU A 206 -14.57 -7.43 -6.21
C LEU A 206 -14.12 -8.20 -7.45
N GLN A 207 -14.50 -9.47 -7.59
CA GLN A 207 -13.87 -10.40 -8.52
C GLN A 207 -14.83 -11.07 -9.48
N ASN A 208 -14.34 -11.40 -10.67
CA ASN A 208 -14.98 -12.33 -11.59
C ASN A 208 -14.90 -13.77 -11.07
N SER A 209 -15.64 -14.68 -11.70
CA SER A 209 -15.62 -16.11 -11.33
C SER A 209 -14.26 -16.79 -11.54
N ASP A 210 -13.39 -16.23 -12.38
CA ASP A 210 -12.01 -16.67 -12.60
C ASP A 210 -11.00 -16.09 -11.59
N GLY A 211 -11.50 -15.33 -10.59
CA GLY A 211 -10.69 -14.69 -9.56
C GLY A 211 -10.04 -13.37 -9.99
N THR A 212 -10.12 -12.96 -11.25
CA THR A 212 -9.61 -11.64 -11.68
C THR A 212 -10.43 -10.51 -11.06
N VAL A 213 -9.79 -9.37 -10.79
CA VAL A 213 -10.51 -8.17 -10.28
C VAL A 213 -11.40 -7.61 -11.39
N LYS A 214 -12.65 -7.29 -11.08
CA LYS A 214 -13.61 -6.73 -12.06
C LYS A 214 -13.13 -5.37 -12.57
N THR A 215 -13.25 -5.12 -13.87
CA THR A 215 -12.89 -3.84 -14.50
C THR A 215 -13.53 -2.62 -13.84
N ALA A 216 -14.81 -2.71 -13.45
CA ALA A 216 -15.50 -1.62 -12.76
C ALA A 216 -14.85 -1.27 -11.40
N VAL A 217 -14.34 -2.26 -10.70
CA VAL A 217 -13.67 -2.11 -9.40
C VAL A 217 -12.27 -1.51 -9.61
N THR A 218 -11.53 -1.95 -10.64
CA THR A 218 -10.27 -1.34 -11.04
C THR A 218 -10.45 0.14 -11.42
N ASN A 219 -11.49 0.48 -12.18
CA ASN A 219 -11.79 1.87 -12.55
C ASN A 219 -12.14 2.74 -11.33
N ALA A 220 -12.85 2.17 -10.34
CA ALA A 220 -13.11 2.84 -9.08
C ALA A 220 -11.81 3.10 -8.30
N ALA A 221 -10.88 2.13 -8.25
CA ALA A 221 -9.56 2.32 -7.63
C ALA A 221 -8.70 3.35 -8.36
N ILE A 222 -8.75 3.42 -9.69
CA ILE A 222 -8.08 4.50 -10.44
C ILE A 222 -8.66 5.86 -10.04
N THR A 223 -9.99 5.95 -9.94
CA THR A 223 -10.69 7.20 -9.57
C THR A 223 -10.32 7.65 -8.16
N GLU A 224 -10.34 6.75 -7.17
CA GLU A 224 -9.94 7.07 -5.81
C GLU A 224 -8.43 7.36 -5.71
N GLY A 225 -7.59 6.59 -6.40
CA GLY A 225 -6.14 6.80 -6.43
C GLY A 225 -5.74 8.17 -6.96
N LYS A 226 -6.44 8.69 -7.98
CA LYS A 226 -6.22 10.05 -8.50
C LYS A 226 -6.53 11.18 -7.52
N LYS A 227 -7.28 10.91 -6.44
CA LYS A 227 -7.54 11.90 -5.39
C LYS A 227 -6.38 12.00 -4.40
N ILE A 228 -5.49 11.02 -4.39
CA ILE A 228 -4.30 11.01 -3.54
C ILE A 228 -3.27 11.94 -4.18
N PRO A 229 -2.68 12.89 -3.42
CA PRO A 229 -1.60 13.73 -3.93
C PRO A 229 -0.48 12.88 -4.51
N ALA A 230 0.03 13.27 -5.67
CA ALA A 230 1.15 12.59 -6.29
C ALA A 230 2.35 12.59 -5.32
N PRO A 231 3.06 11.46 -5.15
CA PRO A 231 4.27 11.42 -4.35
C PRO A 231 5.27 12.47 -4.85
N GLY A 232 5.84 13.25 -3.93
CA GLY A 232 6.80 14.28 -4.29
C GLY A 232 7.99 13.69 -5.05
N THR A 233 8.39 14.35 -6.13
CA THR A 233 9.59 14.02 -6.90
C THR A 233 10.72 14.96 -6.50
N GLY A 234 11.96 14.48 -6.55
CA GLY A 234 13.11 15.36 -6.39
C GLY A 234 13.18 16.28 -7.60
N THR A 235 13.09 17.59 -7.41
CA THR A 235 13.60 18.50 -8.44
C THR A 235 15.11 18.27 -8.49
N THR A 236 15.63 17.75 -9.60
CA THR A 236 17.04 18.01 -9.92
C THR A 236 17.16 19.52 -9.91
N GLY A 237 17.86 20.05 -8.90
CA GLY A 237 18.12 21.47 -8.82
C GLY A 237 18.66 21.93 -10.16
N ALA A 238 17.95 22.87 -10.80
CA ALA A 238 18.56 23.68 -11.82
C ALA A 238 19.66 24.49 -11.12
N SER A 239 20.86 23.93 -11.08
CA SER A 239 22.07 24.74 -10.96
C SER A 239 22.37 25.30 -12.35
N GLY A 240 22.44 26.61 -12.45
CA GLY A 240 22.82 27.36 -13.65
C GLY A 240 21.63 28.11 -14.25
N THR A 241 21.65 29.44 -14.37
CA THR A 241 22.78 30.35 -14.59
C THR A 241 22.74 31.60 -13.71
#